data_AF-A0A6N8ZCV3-F1
#
_entry.id   AF-A0A6N8ZCV3-F1
#
_cell.length_a   1.000
_cell.length_b   1.000
_cell.length_c   1.000
_cell.angle_alpha   90.00
_cell.angle_beta   90.00
_cell.angle_gamma   90.00
#
_symmetry.space_group_name_H-M   'P 1'
#
loop_
_entity.id
_entity.type
_entity.pdbx_description
1 polymer ?
#
loop_
_entity_poly.entity_id
_entity_poly.type
_entity_poly.pdbx_seq_one_letter_code
_entity_poly.pdbx_strand_id
1 'polypeptide(L)' 'MHLVIDGYGGDYESLGNAEIIHDFLRDYPDKIGMTKVAPPQVYT' A
#
# COMPACT_ATOMS: atom_id res chain seq x y z
N MET A 1 14.10 -8.54 -0.40
CA MET A 1 13.11 -8.28 -1.47
C MET A 1 12.93 -6.78 -1.57
N HIS A 2 12.92 -6.21 -2.78
CA HIS A 2 12.63 -4.80 -3.03
C HIS A 2 11.43 -4.75 -3.98
N LEU A 3 10.30 -4.20 -3.52
CA LEU A 3 9.06 -4.08 -4.28
C LEU A 3 8.82 -2.61 -4.61
N VAL A 4 8.52 -2.30 -5.87
CA VAL A 4 8.17 -0.95 -6.35
C VAL A 4 6.85 -1.06 -7.10
N ILE A 5 5.93 -0.12 -6.85
CA ILE A 5 4.60 -0.03 -7.46
C ILE A 5 4.45 1.40 -7.99
N ASP A 6 4.10 1.56 -9.28
CA ASP A 6 4.10 2.86 -9.97
C ASP A 6 2.72 3.37 -10.40
N GLY A 7 1.63 2.65 -10.09
CA GLY A 7 0.24 3.13 -10.25
C GLY A 7 -0.20 3.41 -11.70
N TYR A 8 0.61 3.06 -12.71
CA TYR A 8 0.32 3.39 -14.10
C TYR A 8 -0.97 2.71 -14.60
N GLY A 9 -1.88 3.51 -15.17
CA GLY A 9 -3.18 3.02 -15.64
C GLY A 9 -4.16 2.60 -14.54
N GLY A 10 -3.82 2.84 -13.27
CA GLY A 10 -4.70 2.60 -12.13
C GLY A 10 -5.81 3.64 -12.01
N ASP A 11 -6.82 3.33 -11.21
CA ASP A 11 -7.91 4.24 -10.89
C ASP A 11 -7.42 5.42 -10.04
N TYR A 12 -7.59 6.64 -10.55
CA TYR A 12 -7.05 7.85 -9.92
C TYR A 12 -7.68 8.12 -8.54
N GLU A 13 -8.99 7.85 -8.39
CA GLU A 13 -9.70 8.02 -7.12
C GLU A 13 -9.12 7.07 -6.05
N SER A 14 -8.91 5.80 -6.42
CA SER A 14 -8.31 4.81 -5.52
C SER A 14 -6.86 5.15 -5.17
N LEU A 15 -6.07 5.62 -6.14
CA LEU A 15 -4.67 6.00 -5.94
C LEU A 15 -4.49 7.29 -5.12
N GLY A 16 -5.52 8.15 -5.08
CA GLY A 16 -5.55 9.34 -4.23
C GLY A 16 -6.15 9.10 -2.84
N ASN A 17 -6.76 7.94 -2.61
CA ASN A 17 -7.48 7.65 -1.37
C ASN A 17 -6.53 7.09 -0.30
N ALA A 18 -6.27 7.89 0.73
CA ALA A 18 -5.36 7.53 1.82
C ALA A 18 -5.82 6.30 2.62
N GLU A 19 -7.13 6.07 2.77
CA GLU A 19 -7.66 4.90 3.48
C GLU A 19 -7.40 3.62 2.68
N ILE A 20 -7.63 3.65 1.36
CA ILE A 20 -7.35 2.54 0.46
C ILE A 20 -5.85 2.21 0.45
N ILE A 21 -4.99 3.23 0.34
CA ILE A 21 -3.54 3.04 0.38
C ILE A 21 -3.10 2.48 1.73
N HIS A 22 -3.61 3.02 2.84
CA HIS A 22 -3.29 2.57 4.18
C HIS A 22 -3.65 1.08 4.36
N ASP A 23 -4.85 0.68 3.96
CA ASP A 23 -5.33 -0.69 4.07
C ASP A 23 -4.52 -1.66 3.19
N PHE A 24 -4.16 -1.24 1.98
CA PHE A 24 -3.26 -2.00 1.13
C PHE A 24 -1.89 -2.23 1.81
N LEU A 25 -1.26 -1.17 2.32
CA LEU A 25 0.05 -1.27 2.97
C LEU A 25 -0.02 -2.04 4.30
N ARG A 26 -1.17 -2.06 4.97
CA ARG A 26 -1.41 -2.84 6.18
C ARG A 26 -1.53 -4.33 5.87
N ASP A 27 -2.26 -4.72 4.83
CA ASP A 27 -2.69 -6.11 4.66
C ASP A 27 -1.86 -6.87 3.61
N TYR A 28 -1.31 -6.19 2.62
CA TYR A 28 -0.54 -6.82 1.54
C TYR A 28 0.77 -7.49 1.99
N PRO A 29 1.55 -6.94 2.94
CA PRO A 29 2.78 -7.58 3.42
C PRO A 29 2.56 -9.03 3.91
N ASP A 30 1.47 -9.30 4.62
CA ASP A 30 1.15 -10.65 5.11
C ASP A 30 0.89 -11.62 3.95
N LYS A 31 0.23 -11.14 2.88
CA LYS A 31 -0.10 -11.94 1.69
C LYS A 31 1.13 -12.37 0.90
N ILE A 32 2.24 -11.64 1.04
CA ILE A 32 3.52 -11.94 0.40
C ILE A 32 4.55 -12.54 1.37
N GLY A 33 4.11 -12.97 2.56
CA GLY A 33 4.97 -13.63 3.54
C GLY A 33 5.99 -12.71 4.22
N MET A 34 5.72 -11.40 4.26
CA MET A 34 6.55 -10.44 4.98
C MET A 34 6.08 -10.26 6.42
N THR A 35 7.02 -9.95 7.32
CA THR A 35 6.72 -9.56 8.70
C THR A 35 6.53 -8.05 8.79
N LYS A 36 5.36 -7.61 9.26
CA LYS A 36 5.12 -6.21 9.62
C LYS A 36 5.93 -5.81 10.85
N VAL A 37 6.70 -4.72 10.74
CA VAL A 37 7.51 -4.18 11.83
C VAL A 37 6.84 -2.97 12.50
N ALA A 38 6.05 -2.21 11.74
CA ALA A 38 5.34 -1.01 12.18
C ALA A 38 4.08 -0.80 11.32
N PRO A 39 3.08 -0.04 11.82
CA PRO A 39 1.94 0.37 11.01
C PRO A 39 2.37 1.29 9.86
N PRO A 40 1.70 1.25 8.70
CA PRO A 40 1.98 2.16 7.59
C PRO A 40 1.60 3.59 7.97
N GLN A 41 2.29 4.57 7.38
CA GLN A 41 1.99 5.99 7.52
C GLN A 41 1.66 6.56 6.14
N VAL A 42 0.48 7.15 6.01
CA VAL A 42 0.00 7.74 4.76
C VAL A 42 -0.40 9.19 5.05
N TYR A 43 0.01 10.10 4.18
CA TYR A 43 -0.22 11.54 4.30
C TYR A 43 -0.91 12.05 3.04
N THR A 44 -1.79 13.04 3.21
CA THR A 44 -2.55 13.73 2.16
C THR A 44 -2.09 15.17 2.00
#